data_AF-A0A378CMV8-F1
#
_entry.id   AF-A0A378CMV8-F1
#
_cell.length_a   1.000
_cell.length_b   1.000
_cell.length_c   1.000
_cell.angle_alpha   90.00
_cell.angle_beta   90.00
_cell.angle_gamma   90.00
#
_symmetry.space_group_name_H-M   'P 1'
#
loop_
_entity.id
_entity.type
_entity.pdbx_description
1 polymer ?
#
loop_
_entity_poly.entity_id
_entity_poly.type
_entity_poly.pdbx_seq_one_letter_code
_entity_poly.pdbx_strand_id
1 'polypeptide(L)'
;MGLADSISRLTHLLALLGQLAIVLSLPTLLLGVTEVNWPALLLLAVAPQLALLAQLGLSRVREFDADRLAAELTGDPHGLASALAKIERVSRSWRAWLLPGWGNPEPSWLRTHPATAERIERLLELAPPPAMPPFPSARFDPEVTVSPRPPRWRTGGLWR
;
A
#
# COMPACT_ATOMS: atom_id res chain seq x y z
N MET A 1 16.05 11.16 1.12
CA MET A 1 14.80 11.94 1.22
C MET A 1 14.27 12.08 -0.19
N GLY A 2 13.05 11.59 -0.48
CA GLY A 2 12.53 11.56 -1.85
C GLY A 2 12.09 12.95 -2.32
N LEU A 3 12.03 13.16 -3.65
CA LEU A 3 11.51 14.42 -4.22
C LEU A 3 10.10 14.77 -3.70
N ALA A 4 9.23 13.76 -3.53
CA ALA A 4 7.89 13.93 -2.99
C ALA A 4 7.88 14.45 -1.53
N ASP A 5 8.86 14.06 -0.71
CA ASP A 5 8.97 14.57 0.66
C ASP A 5 9.41 16.03 0.68
N SER A 6 10.34 16.40 -0.20
CA SER A 6 10.80 17.78 -0.34
C SER A 6 9.68 18.70 -0.81
N ILE A 7 8.87 18.25 -1.77
CA ILE A 7 7.69 18.99 -2.25
C ILE A 7 6.70 19.18 -1.10
N SER A 8 6.34 18.14 -0.36
CA SER A 8 5.40 18.28 0.76
C SER A 8 5.93 19.20 1.85
N ARG A 9 7.21 19.10 2.20
CA ARG A 9 7.84 20.02 3.16
C ARG A 9 7.76 21.47 2.67
N LEU A 10 8.08 21.71 1.40
CA LEU A 10 7.98 23.04 0.80
C LEU A 10 6.54 23.56 0.81
N THR A 11 5.56 22.74 0.42
CA THR A 11 4.13 23.09 0.48
C THR A 11 3.70 23.48 1.89
N HIS A 12 4.09 22.69 2.89
CA HIS A 12 3.82 23.01 4.30
C HIS A 12 4.49 24.32 4.75
N LEU A 13 5.75 24.55 4.36
CA LEU A 13 6.46 25.81 4.68
C LEU A 13 5.77 27.02 4.05
N LEU A 14 5.41 26.94 2.77
CA LEU A 14 4.69 28.01 2.08
C LEU A 14 3.33 28.26 2.72
N ALA A 15 2.58 27.21 3.08
CA ALA A 15 1.31 27.32 3.79
C ALA A 15 1.45 28.02 5.14
N LEU A 16 2.48 27.68 5.93
CA LEU A 16 2.76 28.34 7.20
C LEU A 16 3.12 29.81 7.02
N LEU A 17 3.95 30.14 6.02
CA LEU A 17 4.32 31.53 5.73
C LEU A 17 3.11 32.37 5.34
N GLY A 18 2.20 31.84 4.51
CA GLY A 18 1.01 32.60 4.16
C GLY A 18 0.01 32.71 5.31
N GLN A 19 -0.15 31.69 6.15
CA GLN A 19 -0.95 31.80 7.36
C GLN A 19 -0.40 32.85 8.32
N LEU A 20 0.94 32.88 8.50
CA LEU A 20 1.59 33.91 9.30
C LEU A 20 1.38 35.31 8.70
N ALA A 21 1.49 35.46 7.38
CA ALA A 21 1.23 36.72 6.69
C ALA A 21 -0.21 37.21 6.92
N ILE A 22 -1.21 36.31 6.89
CA ILE A 22 -2.61 36.64 7.24
C ILE A 22 -2.67 37.19 8.66
N VAL A 23 -2.12 36.45 9.63
CA VAL A 23 -2.19 36.82 11.05
C VAL A 23 -1.53 38.18 11.29
N LEU A 24 -0.41 38.45 10.64
CA LEU A 24 0.27 39.74 10.72
C LEU A 24 -0.49 40.87 10.01
N SER A 25 -1.25 40.56 8.95
CA SER A 25 -2.09 41.52 8.22
C SER A 25 -3.47 41.76 8.85
N LEU A 26 -3.91 40.93 9.81
CA LEU A 26 -5.23 41.07 10.45
C LEU A 26 -5.49 42.46 11.04
N PRO A 27 -4.54 43.10 11.75
CA PRO A 27 -4.75 44.46 12.28
C PRO A 27 -5.00 45.48 11.16
N THR A 28 -4.27 45.41 10.06
CA THR A 28 -4.43 46.34 8.93
C THR A 28 -5.69 46.05 8.12
N LEU A 29 -6.11 44.78 8.09
CA LEU A 29 -7.38 44.35 7.50
C LEU A 29 -8.57 44.93 8.28
N LEU A 30 -8.54 44.86 9.62
CA LEU A 30 -9.59 45.41 10.48
C LEU A 30 -9.71 46.93 10.37
N LEU A 31 -8.59 47.61 10.13
CA LEU A 31 -8.54 49.05 9.89
C LEU A 31 -8.91 49.43 8.43
N GLY A 32 -9.18 48.45 7.56
CA GLY A 32 -9.54 48.68 6.15
C GLY A 32 -8.41 49.23 5.29
N VAL A 33 -7.15 49.07 5.72
CA VAL A 33 -5.96 49.62 5.03
C VAL A 33 -5.41 48.65 3.97
N THR A 34 -5.71 47.36 4.10
CA THR A 34 -5.15 46.31 3.24
C THR A 34 -6.24 45.45 2.62
N GLU A 35 -6.18 45.28 1.30
CA GLU A 35 -6.97 44.31 0.55
C GLU A 35 -6.25 42.96 0.53
N VAL A 36 -7.00 41.87 0.73
CA VAL A 36 -6.45 40.52 0.79
C VAL A 36 -6.95 39.66 -0.36
N ASN A 37 -6.04 38.92 -0.98
CA ASN A 37 -6.36 37.95 -2.02
C ASN A 37 -6.90 36.65 -1.40
N TRP A 38 -8.19 36.65 -1.08
CA TRP A 38 -8.89 35.49 -0.51
C TRP A 38 -8.70 34.18 -1.31
N PRO A 39 -8.82 34.16 -2.65
CA PRO A 39 -8.56 32.95 -3.43
C PRO A 39 -7.17 32.34 -3.20
N ALA A 40 -6.12 33.17 -3.17
CA ALA A 40 -4.76 32.70 -2.95
C ALA A 40 -4.58 32.09 -1.57
N LEU A 41 -5.19 32.69 -0.54
CA LEU A 41 -5.13 32.18 0.83
C LEU A 41 -5.88 30.86 1.01
N LEU A 42 -7.07 30.73 0.41
CA LEU A 42 -7.82 29.48 0.43
C LEU A 42 -7.02 28.35 -0.25
N LEU A 43 -6.41 28.64 -1.40
CA LEU A 43 -5.54 27.68 -2.08
C LEU A 43 -4.39 27.24 -1.17
N LEU A 44 -3.73 28.19 -0.53
CA LEU A 44 -2.59 27.92 0.35
C LEU A 44 -2.99 27.11 1.60
N ALA A 45 -4.19 27.34 2.13
CA ALA A 45 -4.74 26.61 3.27
C ALA A 45 -5.10 25.15 2.94
N VAL A 46 -5.49 24.88 1.70
CA VAL A 46 -5.90 23.54 1.22
C VAL A 46 -4.74 22.77 0.54
N ALA A 47 -3.69 23.48 0.12
CA ALA A 47 -2.55 22.87 -0.59
C ALA A 47 -1.88 21.70 0.15
N PRO A 48 -1.64 21.73 1.48
CA PRO A 48 -1.04 20.60 2.18
C PRO A 48 -1.86 19.30 2.09
N GLN A 49 -3.19 19.42 2.17
CA GLN A 49 -4.14 18.32 2.11
C GLN A 49 -4.17 17.74 0.68
N LEU A 50 -4.13 18.60 -0.34
CA LEU A 50 -3.99 18.16 -1.73
C LEU A 50 -2.67 17.42 -1.97
N ALA A 51 -1.56 17.92 -1.40
CA ALA A 51 -0.27 17.26 -1.47
C ALA A 51 -0.31 15.86 -0.84
N LEU A 52 -0.94 15.72 0.33
CA LEU A 52 -1.14 14.43 0.98
C LEU A 52 -1.95 13.46 0.11
N LEU A 53 -3.07 13.91 -0.46
CA LEU A 53 -3.90 13.09 -1.34
C LEU A 53 -3.14 12.66 -2.60
N ALA A 54 -2.34 13.55 -3.17
CA ALA A 54 -1.48 13.24 -4.31
C ALA A 54 -0.41 12.20 -3.95
N GLN A 55 0.19 12.29 -2.75
CA GLN A 55 1.14 11.30 -2.25
C GLN A 55 0.51 9.92 -2.05
N LEU A 56 -0.68 9.86 -1.45
CA LEU A 56 -1.43 8.60 -1.32
C LEU A 56 -1.77 8.01 -2.70
N GLY A 57 -2.18 8.86 -3.65
CA GLY A 57 -2.39 8.46 -5.05
C GLY A 57 -1.13 7.87 -5.69
N LEU A 58 0.01 8.56 -5.56
CA LEU A 58 1.29 8.10 -6.10
C LEU A 58 1.76 6.79 -5.46
N SER A 59 1.54 6.61 -4.14
CA SER A 59 1.81 5.36 -3.44
C SER A 59 1.05 4.20 -4.06
N ARG A 60 -0.25 4.39 -4.35
CA ARG A 60 -1.09 3.36 -4.97
C ARG A 60 -0.62 3.01 -6.38
N VAL A 61 -0.27 4.00 -7.21
CA VAL A 61 0.26 3.76 -8.56
C VAL A 61 1.56 2.95 -8.50
N ARG A 62 2.48 3.31 -7.61
CA ARG A 62 3.74 2.57 -7.42
C ARG A 62 3.53 1.12 -6.99
N GLU A 63 2.51 0.85 -6.18
CA GLU A 63 2.18 -0.53 -5.79
C GLU A 63 1.74 -1.35 -7.01
N PHE A 64 0.91 -0.78 -7.90
CA PHE A 64 0.49 -1.45 -9.13
C PHE A 64 1.65 -1.65 -10.12
N ASP A 65 2.53 -0.66 -10.25
CA ASP A 65 3.73 -0.77 -11.09
C ASP A 65 4.66 -1.87 -10.55
N ALA A 66 4.80 -1.98 -9.23
CA ALA A 66 5.58 -3.03 -8.59
C ALA A 66 4.97 -4.43 -8.84
N ASP A 67 3.64 -4.57 -8.74
CA ASP A 67 2.94 -5.82 -9.05
C ASP A 67 3.14 -6.25 -10.49
N ARG A 68 2.99 -5.29 -11.42
CA ARG A 68 3.22 -5.52 -12.84
C ARG A 68 4.65 -5.95 -13.12
N LEU A 69 5.64 -5.23 -12.60
CA LEU A 69 7.05 -5.58 -12.76
C LEU A 69 7.36 -6.96 -12.15
N ALA A 70 6.76 -7.30 -11.00
CA ALA A 70 6.90 -8.63 -10.42
C ALA A 70 6.33 -9.71 -11.33
N ALA A 71 5.17 -9.48 -11.96
CA ALA A 71 4.58 -10.41 -12.92
C ALA A 71 5.45 -10.56 -14.17
N GLU A 72 6.00 -9.45 -14.69
CA GLU A 72 6.92 -9.47 -15.84
C GLU A 72 8.22 -10.24 -15.53
N LEU A 73 8.77 -10.08 -14.32
CA LEU A 73 10.01 -10.75 -13.89
C LEU A 73 9.81 -12.24 -13.59
N THR A 74 8.67 -12.62 -13.01
CA THR A 74 8.40 -14.01 -12.61
C THR A 74 7.73 -14.83 -13.71
N GLY A 75 7.04 -14.17 -14.65
CA GLY A 75 6.22 -14.83 -15.66
C GLY A 75 4.99 -15.56 -15.10
N ASP A 76 4.67 -15.37 -13.81
CA ASP A 76 3.55 -16.07 -13.13
C ASP A 76 2.61 -15.10 -12.40
N PRO A 77 1.79 -14.33 -13.14
CA PRO A 77 0.79 -13.44 -12.54
C PRO A 77 -0.26 -14.19 -11.70
N HIS A 78 -0.62 -15.43 -12.06
CA HIS A 78 -1.56 -16.26 -11.30
C HIS A 78 -0.98 -16.65 -9.93
N GLY A 79 0.29 -17.06 -9.91
CA GLY A 79 1.02 -17.35 -8.68
C GLY A 79 1.09 -16.14 -7.76
N LEU A 80 1.40 -14.95 -8.29
CA LEU A 80 1.41 -13.70 -7.52
C LEU A 80 0.04 -13.35 -6.93
N ALA A 81 -1.02 -13.45 -7.73
CA ALA A 81 -2.39 -13.25 -7.26
C ALA A 81 -2.76 -14.21 -6.12
N SER A 82 -2.40 -15.50 -6.26
CA SER A 82 -2.64 -16.51 -5.22
C SER A 82 -1.85 -16.22 -3.93
N ALA A 83 -0.62 -15.73 -4.05
CA ALA A 83 0.22 -15.35 -2.93
C ALA A 83 -0.36 -14.15 -2.18
N LEU A 84 -0.78 -13.11 -2.90
CA LEU A 84 -1.45 -11.94 -2.31
C LEU A 84 -2.73 -12.34 -1.56
N ALA A 85 -3.56 -13.20 -2.15
CA ALA A 85 -4.77 -13.70 -1.50
C ALA A 85 -4.46 -14.46 -0.20
N LYS A 86 -3.39 -15.26 -0.19
CA LYS A 86 -2.93 -15.98 1.01
C LYS A 86 -2.45 -15.01 2.09
N ILE A 87 -1.66 -14.00 1.73
CA ILE A 87 -1.17 -12.98 2.67
C ILE A 87 -2.32 -12.19 3.29
N GLU A 88 -3.28 -11.74 2.47
CA GLU A 88 -4.46 -11.02 2.94
C GLU A 88 -5.27 -11.83 3.97
N ARG A 89 -5.49 -13.12 3.68
CA ARG A 89 -6.22 -14.02 4.59
C ARG A 89 -5.52 -14.15 5.94
N VAL A 90 -4.20 -14.34 5.95
CA VAL A 90 -3.42 -14.47 7.18
C VAL A 90 -3.39 -13.14 7.94
N SER A 91 -3.15 -12.03 7.24
CA SER A 91 -3.13 -10.68 7.81
C SER A 91 -4.47 -10.31 8.46
N ARG A 92 -5.58 -10.60 7.78
CA ARG A 92 -6.93 -10.35 8.30
C ARG A 92 -7.23 -11.22 9.52
N SER A 93 -6.83 -12.48 9.50
CA SER A 93 -7.00 -13.39 10.65
C SER A 93 -6.21 -12.91 11.87
N TRP A 94 -4.97 -12.47 11.67
CA TRP A 94 -4.13 -11.92 12.73
C TRP A 94 -4.68 -10.63 13.30
N ARG A 95 -5.10 -9.69 12.45
CA ARG A 95 -5.73 -8.43 12.85
C ARG A 95 -7.04 -8.65 13.60
N ALA A 96 -7.89 -9.56 13.12
CA ALA A 96 -9.14 -9.89 13.79
C ALA A 96 -8.93 -10.53 15.17
N TRP A 97 -7.86 -11.32 15.33
CA TRP A 97 -7.49 -11.90 16.63
C TRP A 97 -6.99 -10.85 17.62
N LEU A 98 -6.12 -9.95 17.18
CA LEU A 98 -5.57 -8.88 18.02
C LEU A 98 -6.58 -7.78 18.36
N LEU A 99 -7.44 -7.42 17.41
CA LEU A 99 -8.28 -6.23 17.48
C LEU A 99 -9.72 -6.57 17.06
N PRO A 100 -10.51 -7.17 17.97
CA PRO A 100 -11.90 -7.50 17.71
C PRO A 100 -12.69 -6.23 17.36
N GLY A 101 -13.31 -6.19 16.18
CA GLY A 101 -14.11 -5.06 15.71
C GLY A 101 -13.37 -4.05 14.82
N TRP A 102 -12.03 -4.09 14.73
CA TRP A 102 -11.25 -3.35 13.73
C TRP A 102 -11.18 -4.15 12.42
N GLY A 103 -12.32 -4.25 11.74
CA GLY A 103 -12.44 -4.91 10.44
C GLY A 103 -13.25 -4.13 9.41
N ASN A 104 -13.75 -2.95 9.77
CA ASN A 104 -14.54 -2.15 8.84
C ASN A 104 -13.62 -1.57 7.76
N PRO A 105 -13.99 -1.63 6.47
CA PRO A 105 -13.14 -1.19 5.40
C PRO A 105 -12.95 0.32 5.53
N GLU A 106 -11.73 0.75 5.88
CA GLU A 106 -11.38 2.16 5.77
C GLU A 106 -11.80 2.68 4.39
N PRO A 107 -12.32 3.92 4.30
CA PRO A 107 -12.69 4.52 3.03
C PRO A 107 -11.51 4.41 2.04
N SER A 108 -11.78 4.02 0.79
CA SER A 108 -10.75 3.68 -0.21
C SER A 108 -9.70 4.78 -0.43
N TRP A 109 -10.07 6.05 -0.24
CA TRP A 109 -9.23 7.21 -0.43
C TRP A 109 -8.16 7.41 0.66
N LEU A 110 -8.40 6.92 1.88
CA LEU A 110 -7.50 7.07 3.03
C LEU A 110 -6.51 5.91 3.21
N ARG A 111 -6.66 4.83 2.43
CA ARG A 111 -5.72 3.70 2.48
C ARG A 111 -4.40 4.06 1.81
N THR A 112 -3.30 3.68 2.47
CA THR A 112 -1.92 3.84 1.96
C THR A 112 -1.60 2.86 0.82
N HIS A 113 -2.33 1.74 0.74
CA HIS A 113 -2.23 0.74 -0.33
C HIS A 113 -3.60 0.53 -0.99
N PRO A 114 -3.63 0.17 -2.29
CA PRO A 114 -4.86 -0.22 -2.95
C PRO A 114 -5.44 -1.50 -2.32
N ALA A 115 -6.73 -1.75 -2.54
CA ALA A 115 -7.35 -2.96 -2.01
C ALA A 115 -6.70 -4.20 -2.61
N THR A 116 -6.44 -5.23 -1.79
CA THR A 116 -5.81 -6.47 -2.26
C THR A 116 -6.61 -7.12 -3.39
N ALA A 117 -7.93 -6.99 -3.38
CA ALA A 117 -8.80 -7.45 -4.47
C ALA A 117 -8.51 -6.75 -5.81
N GLU A 118 -8.31 -5.42 -5.80
CA GLU A 118 -8.01 -4.64 -7.01
C GLU A 118 -6.63 -5.01 -7.57
N ARG A 119 -5.65 -5.27 -6.70
CA ARG A 119 -4.32 -5.77 -7.12
C ARG A 119 -4.41 -7.15 -7.77
N ILE A 120 -5.19 -8.05 -7.18
CA ILE A 120 -5.42 -9.40 -7.71
C ILE A 120 -6.09 -9.32 -9.09
N GLU A 121 -7.13 -8.49 -9.22
CA GLU A 121 -7.83 -8.29 -10.49
C GLU A 121 -6.87 -7.84 -11.60
N ARG A 122 -6.07 -6.80 -11.35
CA ARG A 122 -5.07 -6.32 -12.34
C ARG A 122 -3.99 -7.33 -12.66
N LEU A 123 -3.53 -8.12 -11.68
CA LEU A 123 -2.57 -9.21 -11.96
C LEU A 123 -3.18 -10.28 -12.86
N LEU A 124 -4.44 -10.62 -12.66
CA LEU A 124 -5.15 -11.58 -13.51
C LEU A 124 -5.41 -11.02 -14.92
N GLU A 125 -5.60 -9.71 -15.08
CA GLU A 125 -5.66 -9.05 -16.40
C GLU A 125 -4.34 -9.16 -17.17
N LEU A 126 -3.19 -9.14 -16.46
CA LEU A 126 -1.88 -9.35 -17.06
C LEU A 126 -1.62 -10.82 -17.42
N ALA A 127 -2.45 -11.73 -16.91
CA ALA A 127 -2.21 -13.15 -17.09
C ALA A 127 -2.57 -13.61 -18.51
N PRO A 128 -1.73 -14.45 -19.14
CA PRO A 128 -2.14 -15.14 -20.35
C PRO A 128 -3.39 -15.98 -20.05
N PRO A 129 -4.28 -16.18 -21.04
CA PRO A 129 -5.48 -16.99 -20.87
C PRO A 129 -5.09 -18.36 -20.29
N PRO A 130 -5.92 -18.93 -19.40
CA PRO A 130 -5.58 -20.16 -18.70
C PRO A 130 -5.26 -21.25 -19.73
N ALA A 131 -3.98 -21.62 -19.81
CA ALA A 131 -3.58 -22.82 -20.51
C ALA A 131 -4.16 -24.00 -19.71
N MET A 132 -5.18 -24.67 -20.25
CA MET A 132 -5.65 -25.95 -19.72
C MET A 132 -4.46 -26.94 -19.68
N PRO A 133 -4.32 -27.77 -18.61
CA PRO A 133 -3.26 -28.77 -18.56
C PRO A 133 -3.64 -29.96 -19.47
N PRO A 134 -2.66 -30.70 -20.00
CA PRO A 134 -1.97 -31.64 -19.14
C PRO A 134 -0.46 -31.52 -19.31
N PHE A 135 0.22 -31.15 -18.24
CA PHE A 135 1.40 -31.95 -17.93
C PHE A 135 0.86 -33.14 -17.16
N PRO A 136 0.91 -34.36 -17.71
CA PRO A 136 0.92 -35.52 -16.85
C PRO A 136 2.04 -35.22 -15.86
N SER A 137 1.69 -35.06 -14.58
CA SER A 137 2.66 -35.29 -13.54
C SER A 137 3.20 -36.67 -13.87
N ALA A 138 4.39 -36.75 -14.46
CA ALA A 138 5.23 -37.91 -14.25
C ALA A 138 5.16 -38.07 -12.74
N ARG A 139 4.50 -39.12 -12.27
CA ARG A 139 4.47 -39.46 -10.86
C ARG A 139 5.94 -39.43 -10.48
N PHE A 140 6.34 -38.42 -9.73
CA PHE A 140 7.52 -38.56 -8.94
C PHE A 140 7.04 -39.57 -7.91
N ASP A 141 7.30 -40.85 -8.20
CA ASP A 141 7.33 -41.89 -7.20
C ASP A 141 8.73 -41.76 -6.62
N PRO A 142 8.95 -40.92 -5.58
CA PRO A 142 10.18 -41.03 -4.85
C PRO A 142 10.15 -42.45 -4.29
N GLU A 143 11.02 -43.32 -4.80
CA GLU A 143 11.35 -44.57 -4.13
C GLU A 143 12.14 -44.21 -2.88
N VAL A 144 11.45 -43.57 -1.94
CA VAL A 144 11.97 -43.13 -0.67
C VAL A 144 11.04 -43.75 0.34
N THR A 145 11.38 -44.97 0.72
CA THR A 145 10.93 -45.58 1.96
C THR A 145 11.49 -44.78 3.14
N VAL A 146 10.96 -43.57 3.39
CA VAL A 146 11.12 -42.93 4.71
C VAL A 146 10.14 -43.63 5.63
N SER A 147 10.64 -44.60 6.39
CA SER A 147 9.89 -45.11 7.53
C SER A 147 9.79 -43.98 8.57
N PRO A 148 8.59 -43.48 8.93
CA PRO A 148 8.48 -42.37 9.86
C PRO A 148 8.81 -42.89 11.26
N ARG A 149 10.03 -42.67 11.73
CA ARG A 149 10.34 -42.81 13.15
C ARG A 149 9.75 -41.62 13.89
N PRO A 150 8.98 -41.82 14.98
CA PRO A 150 8.42 -40.72 15.74
C PRO A 150 9.53 -39.87 16.36
N PRO A 151 9.38 -38.53 16.38
CA PRO A 151 10.39 -37.63 16.93
C PRO A 151 10.57 -37.90 18.43
N ARG A 152 11.80 -38.21 18.85
CA ARG A 152 12.15 -38.38 20.27
C ARG A 152 12.69 -37.06 20.80
N TRP A 153 12.01 -36.51 21.80
CA TRP A 153 12.46 -35.30 22.48
C TRP A 153 13.82 -35.54 23.14
N ARG A 154 14.82 -34.72 22.78
CA ARG A 154 16.14 -34.70 23.42
C ARG A 154 16.33 -33.34 24.06
N THR A 155 16.78 -33.32 25.31
CA THR A 155 16.98 -32.12 26.13
C THR A 155 17.97 -31.11 25.54
N GLY A 156 18.75 -31.49 24.52
CA GLY A 156 19.76 -30.65 23.88
C GLY A 156 19.29 -29.86 22.64
N GLY A 157 18.02 -29.94 22.22
CA GLY A 157 17.44 -29.07 21.19
C GLY A 157 18.01 -29.16 19.77
N LEU A 158 18.96 -30.04 19.49
CA LEU A 158 19.54 -30.22 18.16
C LEU A 158 18.80 -31.31 17.37
N TRP A 159 18.20 -30.91 16.26
CA TRP A 159 17.69 -31.81 15.23
C TRP A 159 18.84 -32.04 14.23
N ARG A 160 19.27 -33.30 14.04
CA ARG A 160 20.16 -33.71 12.95
C ARG A 160 19.39 -34.58 11.98
#